data_AF-A0A9P0A5I7-F1
#
_entry.id   AF-A0A9P0A5I7-F1
#
_cell.length_a   1.000
_cell.length_b   1.000
_cell.length_c   1.000
_cell.angle_alpha   90.00
_cell.angle_beta   90.00
_cell.angle_gamma   90.00
#
_symmetry.space_group_name_H-M   'P 1'
#
loop_
_entity.id
_entity.type
_entity.pdbx_description
1 polymer ?
#
loop_
_entity_poly.entity_id
_entity_poly.type
_entity_poly.pdbx_seq_one_letter_code
_entity_poly.pdbx_strand_id
1 'polypeptide(L)'
;MVENTDHSNLIRTASSEFLKSNFDPDEKEIDRLEKFKECVRETVKEVACRVTFERFNSIVSDLKVFQQKSRSAVKMHNMLKTNIESKCMSDLDDMIEEAGFPEKFQQLSQIVEQNAPYVGEKAWRPTGNTKEDLRTQRVMAKLKQIEELEKKVLAKEATAESLRADVTTIRQKASYVNAEITSILKKAETTCDEKLKKVQELTESTSVVRAEDDQNNKCVMR
;
A
#
# COMPACT_ATOMS: atom_id res chain seq x y z
N MET A 1 -30.04 -18.09 57.86
CA MET A 1 -28.85 -17.58 57.18
C MET A 1 -28.94 -18.08 55.74
N VAL A 2 -29.25 -17.20 54.80
CA VAL A 2 -29.41 -17.57 53.38
C VAL A 2 -28.08 -17.31 52.71
N GLU A 3 -27.41 -18.39 52.30
CA GLU A 3 -26.20 -18.32 51.48
C GLU A 3 -26.60 -17.83 50.09
N ASN A 4 -26.24 -16.58 49.78
CA ASN A 4 -26.30 -16.04 48.43
C ASN A 4 -25.16 -16.67 47.63
N THR A 5 -25.43 -17.80 47.00
CA THR A 5 -24.51 -18.40 46.02
C THR A 5 -24.54 -17.55 44.75
N ASP A 6 -23.47 -16.82 44.50
CA ASP A 6 -23.31 -15.92 43.37
C ASP A 6 -23.22 -16.71 42.05
N HIS A 7 -24.39 -17.02 41.47
CA HIS A 7 -24.53 -17.75 40.21
C HIS A 7 -23.85 -17.04 39.01
N SER A 8 -23.54 -15.75 39.14
CA SER A 8 -22.87 -14.98 38.08
C SER A 8 -21.42 -15.40 37.87
N ASN A 9 -20.73 -15.80 38.95
CA ASN A 9 -19.35 -16.25 38.88
C ASN A 9 -19.24 -17.66 38.29
N LEU A 10 -20.23 -18.55 38.55
CA LEU A 10 -20.25 -19.91 38.03
C LEU A 10 -20.44 -19.96 36.50
N ILE A 11 -21.29 -19.08 35.95
CA ILE A 11 -21.52 -18.99 34.51
C ILE A 11 -20.26 -18.46 33.80
N ARG A 12 -19.55 -17.52 34.43
CA ARG A 12 -18.36 -16.90 33.87
C ARG A 12 -17.15 -17.85 33.85
N THR A 13 -16.98 -18.69 34.87
CA THR A 13 -15.95 -19.75 34.86
C THR A 13 -16.31 -20.87 33.90
N ALA A 14 -17.57 -21.31 33.84
CA ALA A 14 -18.00 -22.35 32.89
C ALA A 14 -17.82 -21.90 31.42
N SER A 15 -18.18 -20.66 31.06
CA SER A 15 -17.89 -20.11 29.73
C SER A 15 -16.38 -20.00 29.46
N SER A 16 -15.56 -19.68 30.46
CA SER A 16 -14.11 -19.59 30.28
C SER A 16 -13.43 -20.95 30.12
N GLU A 17 -13.92 -22.00 30.76
CA GLU A 17 -13.37 -23.36 30.64
C GLU A 17 -13.83 -24.03 29.35
N PHE A 18 -15.09 -23.82 28.94
CA PHE A 18 -15.62 -24.26 27.66
C PHE A 18 -14.87 -23.65 26.47
N LEU A 19 -14.58 -22.34 26.53
CA LEU A 19 -13.81 -21.66 25.47
C LEU A 19 -12.34 -22.08 25.43
N LYS A 20 -11.75 -22.55 26.53
CA LYS A 20 -10.36 -23.05 26.57
C LYS A 20 -10.24 -24.47 26.05
N SER A 21 -11.28 -25.29 26.23
CA SER A 21 -11.30 -26.70 25.81
C SER A 21 -11.38 -26.90 24.28
N ASN A 22 -11.91 -25.92 23.54
CA ASN A 22 -12.29 -26.10 22.13
C ASN A 22 -11.32 -25.44 21.12
N PHE A 23 -10.24 -24.85 21.61
CA PHE A 23 -9.21 -24.20 20.78
C PHE A 23 -7.86 -24.91 20.99
N ASP A 24 -7.78 -26.14 20.52
CA ASP A 24 -6.50 -26.82 20.31
C ASP A 24 -5.90 -26.30 18.98
N PRO A 25 -4.72 -25.65 19.00
CA PRO A 25 -4.12 -25.07 17.79
C PRO A 25 -3.66 -26.11 16.76
N ASP A 26 -3.62 -27.41 17.11
CA ASP A 26 -3.23 -28.50 16.21
C ASP A 26 -4.41 -29.18 15.48
N GLU A 27 -5.64 -28.70 15.66
CA GLU A 27 -6.83 -29.30 15.06
C GLU A 27 -7.03 -28.85 13.60
N LYS A 28 -6.64 -29.73 12.66
CA LYS A 28 -6.89 -29.70 11.21
C LYS A 28 -8.05 -28.80 10.79
N GLU A 29 -7.74 -27.63 10.21
CA GLU A 29 -8.62 -26.74 9.43
C GLU A 29 -10.12 -26.92 9.68
N ILE A 30 -10.55 -26.77 10.95
CA ILE A 30 -11.97 -26.86 11.24
C ILE A 30 -12.60 -25.54 10.80
N ASP A 31 -13.58 -25.64 9.92
CA ASP A 31 -14.37 -24.49 9.48
C ASP A 31 -14.95 -23.79 10.72
N ARG A 32 -14.38 -22.62 11.03
CA ARG A 32 -14.74 -21.82 12.21
C ARG A 32 -16.21 -21.44 12.19
N LEU A 33 -16.81 -21.32 11.00
CA LEU A 33 -18.24 -21.08 10.84
C LEU A 33 -19.07 -22.28 11.30
N GLU A 34 -18.65 -23.51 10.96
CA GLU A 34 -19.35 -24.71 11.39
C GLU A 34 -19.24 -24.92 12.90
N LYS A 35 -18.06 -24.68 13.51
CA LYS A 35 -17.91 -24.66 14.98
C LYS A 35 -18.85 -23.65 15.64
N PHE A 36 -19.00 -22.46 15.05
CA PHE A 36 -19.94 -21.45 15.54
C PHE A 36 -21.39 -21.93 15.45
N LYS A 37 -21.82 -22.46 14.29
CA LYS A 37 -23.17 -23.01 14.09
C LYS A 37 -23.48 -24.15 15.06
N GLU A 38 -22.52 -25.05 15.27
CA GLU A 38 -22.63 -26.16 16.20
C GLU A 38 -22.82 -25.66 17.64
N CYS A 39 -21.99 -24.73 18.10
CA CYS A 39 -22.09 -24.15 19.44
C CYS A 39 -23.46 -23.49 19.69
N VAL A 40 -23.98 -22.73 18.71
CA VAL A 40 -25.31 -22.11 18.83
C VAL A 40 -26.40 -23.17 18.86
N ARG A 41 -26.32 -24.17 17.98
CA ARG A 41 -27.29 -25.28 17.92
C ARG A 41 -27.35 -26.04 19.24
N GLU A 42 -26.20 -26.35 19.84
CA GLU A 42 -26.13 -27.00 21.16
C GLU A 42 -26.77 -26.14 22.24
N THR A 43 -26.47 -24.84 22.25
CA THR A 43 -27.05 -23.89 23.20
C THR A 43 -28.59 -23.84 23.07
N VAL A 44 -29.11 -23.76 21.84
CA VAL A 44 -30.56 -23.74 21.59
C VAL A 44 -31.21 -25.05 22.05
N LYS A 45 -30.60 -26.20 21.75
CA LYS A 45 -31.06 -27.50 22.24
C LYS A 45 -31.07 -27.58 23.76
N GLU A 46 -30.02 -27.08 24.42
CA GLU A 46 -29.95 -27.08 25.88
C GLU A 46 -31.08 -26.24 26.48
N VAL A 47 -31.31 -25.04 25.94
CA VAL A 47 -32.42 -24.16 26.33
C VAL A 47 -33.77 -24.85 26.13
N ALA A 48 -34.00 -25.48 24.98
CA ALA A 48 -35.22 -26.23 24.71
C ALA A 48 -35.39 -27.40 25.69
N CYS A 49 -34.32 -28.12 26.03
CA CYS A 49 -34.33 -29.24 26.96
C CYS A 49 -34.63 -28.83 28.41
N ARG A 50 -34.20 -27.64 28.84
CA ARG A 50 -34.52 -27.09 30.19
C ARG A 50 -36.00 -26.88 30.43
N VAL A 51 -36.80 -26.75 29.37
CA VAL A 51 -38.26 -26.78 29.43
C VAL A 51 -38.72 -28.24 29.50
N THR A 52 -38.66 -28.83 30.70
CA THR A 52 -39.17 -30.18 30.92
C THR A 52 -40.69 -30.22 30.80
N PHE A 53 -41.24 -31.40 30.46
CA PHE A 53 -42.69 -31.56 30.39
C PHE A 53 -43.37 -31.30 31.74
N GLU A 54 -42.73 -31.69 32.85
CA GLU A 54 -43.24 -31.44 34.21
C GLU A 54 -43.38 -29.94 34.49
N ARG A 55 -42.35 -29.13 34.19
CA ARG A 55 -42.41 -27.67 34.32
C ARG A 55 -43.49 -27.08 33.44
N PHE A 56 -43.54 -27.48 32.17
CA PHE A 56 -44.56 -27.04 31.24
C PHE A 56 -45.97 -27.36 31.78
N ASN A 57 -46.20 -28.61 32.16
CA ASN A 57 -47.49 -29.11 32.64
C ASN A 57 -47.91 -28.45 33.95
N SER A 58 -46.98 -28.13 34.86
CA SER A 58 -47.29 -27.39 36.09
C SER A 58 -47.85 -25.99 35.85
N ILE A 59 -47.53 -25.37 34.71
CA ILE A 59 -48.01 -24.04 34.34
C ILE A 59 -49.35 -24.14 33.59
N VAL A 60 -49.52 -25.18 32.77
CA VAL A 60 -50.70 -25.32 31.89
C VAL A 60 -51.80 -26.24 32.44
N SER A 61 -51.58 -26.93 33.57
CA SER A 61 -52.51 -27.92 34.15
C SER A 61 -53.87 -27.36 34.55
N ASP A 62 -53.94 -26.07 34.85
CA ASP A 62 -55.18 -25.41 35.28
C ASP A 62 -56.11 -25.08 34.10
N LEU A 63 -55.62 -25.23 32.87
CA LEU A 63 -56.41 -25.02 31.67
C LEU A 63 -57.33 -26.24 31.43
N LYS A 64 -58.65 -25.99 31.41
CA LYS A 64 -59.70 -27.01 31.18
C LYS A 64 -59.43 -27.92 29.97
N VAL A 65 -58.82 -27.38 28.92
CA VAL A 65 -58.48 -28.11 27.69
C VAL A 65 -57.46 -29.23 27.94
N PHE A 66 -56.49 -29.01 28.83
CA PHE A 66 -55.45 -29.99 29.14
C PHE A 66 -55.85 -30.97 30.24
N GLN A 67 -56.79 -30.59 31.10
CA GLN A 67 -57.41 -31.51 32.07
C GLN A 67 -58.21 -32.63 31.38
N GLN A 68 -58.90 -32.29 30.28
CA GLN A 68 -59.72 -33.27 29.53
C GLN A 68 -58.91 -34.05 28.49
N LYS A 69 -57.79 -33.51 27.99
CA LYS A 69 -56.99 -34.10 26.91
C LYS A 69 -55.49 -33.98 27.20
N SER A 70 -54.98 -34.84 28.09
CA SER A 70 -53.55 -34.88 28.45
C SER A 70 -52.61 -35.05 27.24
N ARG A 71 -53.03 -35.79 26.21
CA ARG A 71 -52.28 -35.93 24.95
C ARG A 71 -52.06 -34.60 24.22
N SER A 72 -52.98 -33.64 24.36
CA SER A 72 -52.83 -32.31 23.76
C SER A 72 -51.72 -31.50 24.42
N ALA A 73 -51.54 -31.64 25.74
CA ALA A 73 -50.46 -30.98 26.48
C ALA A 73 -49.09 -31.51 26.06
N VAL A 74 -48.95 -32.84 25.94
CA VAL A 74 -47.72 -33.48 25.44
C VAL A 74 -47.41 -33.03 24.01
N LYS A 75 -48.43 -33.01 23.13
CA LYS A 75 -48.26 -32.55 21.75
C LYS A 75 -47.81 -31.08 21.68
N MET A 76 -48.41 -30.21 22.50
CA MET A 76 -48.05 -28.80 22.55
C MET A 76 -46.63 -28.58 23.07
N HIS A 77 -46.22 -29.32 24.11
CA HIS A 77 -44.85 -29.28 24.63
C HIS A 77 -43.81 -29.70 23.59
N ASN A 78 -44.06 -30.79 22.88
CA ASN A 78 -43.18 -31.24 21.80
C ASN A 78 -43.13 -30.22 20.66
N MET A 79 -44.27 -29.65 20.26
CA MET A 79 -44.32 -28.58 19.25
C MET A 79 -43.54 -27.35 19.70
N LEU A 80 -43.62 -26.96 20.98
CA LEU A 80 -42.85 -25.84 21.52
C LEU A 80 -41.34 -26.08 21.36
N LYS A 81 -40.86 -27.26 21.75
CA LYS A 81 -39.43 -27.61 21.61
C LYS A 81 -38.97 -27.57 20.16
N THR A 82 -39.71 -28.25 19.28
CA THR A 82 -39.38 -28.29 17.85
C THR A 82 -39.42 -26.91 17.21
N ASN A 83 -40.40 -26.06 17.57
CA ASN A 83 -40.50 -24.71 17.02
C ASN A 83 -39.40 -23.78 17.52
N ILE A 84 -39.00 -23.89 18.79
CA ILE A 84 -37.86 -23.11 19.31
C ILE A 84 -36.59 -23.50 18.54
N GLU A 85 -36.31 -24.80 18.41
CA GLU A 85 -35.13 -25.27 17.70
C GLU A 85 -35.16 -24.86 16.23
N SER A 86 -36.24 -25.14 15.50
CA SER A 86 -36.30 -24.85 14.06
C SER A 86 -36.28 -23.36 13.76
N LYS A 87 -37.00 -22.54 14.55
CA LYS A 87 -37.08 -21.10 14.30
C LYS A 87 -35.78 -20.41 14.66
N CYS A 88 -35.17 -20.73 15.80
CA CYS A 88 -33.87 -20.17 16.16
C CYS A 88 -32.77 -20.57 15.18
N MET A 89 -32.79 -21.79 14.64
CA MET A 89 -31.82 -22.19 13.61
C MET A 89 -32.06 -21.47 12.28
N SER A 90 -33.32 -21.29 11.86
CA SER A 90 -33.65 -20.49 10.68
C SER A 90 -33.20 -19.04 10.84
N ASP A 91 -33.47 -18.42 11.99
CA ASP A 91 -33.07 -17.04 12.27
C ASP A 91 -31.53 -16.92 12.32
N LEU A 92 -30.83 -17.96 12.79
CA LEU A 92 -29.37 -18.02 12.76
C LEU A 92 -28.83 -18.06 11.33
N ASP A 93 -29.42 -18.88 10.46
CA ASP A 93 -29.01 -18.98 9.05
C ASP A 93 -29.24 -17.64 8.33
N ASP A 94 -30.38 -16.98 8.58
CA ASP A 94 -30.68 -15.65 8.06
C ASP A 94 -29.64 -14.61 8.54
N MET A 95 -29.28 -14.63 9.82
CA MET A 95 -28.25 -13.75 10.39
C MET A 95 -26.86 -14.02 9.81
N ILE A 96 -26.51 -15.28 9.57
CA ILE A 96 -25.23 -15.68 8.97
C ILE A 96 -25.11 -15.12 7.56
N GLU A 97 -26.19 -15.21 6.77
CA GLU A 97 -26.24 -14.69 5.41
C GLU A 97 -26.22 -13.15 5.39
N GLU A 98 -27.10 -12.49 6.16
CA GLU A 98 -27.20 -11.03 6.19
C GLU A 98 -25.88 -10.37 6.65
N ALA A 99 -25.22 -10.95 7.64
CA ALA A 99 -24.00 -10.40 8.18
C ALA A 99 -22.73 -10.79 7.40
N GLY A 100 -22.84 -11.60 6.33
CA GLY A 100 -21.69 -12.07 5.54
C GLY A 100 -20.68 -12.83 6.39
N PHE A 101 -21.17 -13.72 7.27
CA PHE A 101 -20.31 -14.51 8.15
C PHE A 101 -19.37 -15.46 7.39
N PRO A 102 -19.77 -16.13 6.30
CA PRO A 102 -18.87 -17.00 5.55
C PRO A 102 -17.57 -16.31 5.15
N GLU A 103 -17.66 -15.12 4.56
CA GLU A 103 -16.49 -14.36 4.13
C GLU A 103 -15.64 -13.90 5.32
N LYS A 104 -16.28 -13.47 6.41
CA LYS A 104 -15.58 -12.99 7.61
C LYS A 104 -14.83 -14.10 8.34
N PHE A 105 -15.44 -15.27 8.49
CA PHE A 105 -14.78 -16.43 9.10
C PHE A 105 -13.67 -16.98 8.20
N GLN A 106 -13.82 -16.92 6.88
CA GLN A 106 -12.75 -17.25 5.94
C GLN A 106 -11.57 -16.27 6.05
N GLN A 107 -11.83 -14.95 6.05
CA GLN A 107 -10.79 -13.93 6.23
C GLN A 107 -10.08 -14.07 7.57
N LEU A 108 -10.83 -14.33 8.65
CA LEU A 108 -10.25 -14.60 9.96
C LEU A 108 -9.33 -15.82 9.92
N SER A 109 -9.75 -16.89 9.22
CA SER A 109 -8.95 -18.11 9.06
C SER A 109 -7.63 -17.83 8.34
N GLN A 110 -7.67 -17.07 7.25
CA GLN A 110 -6.49 -16.64 6.51
C GLN A 110 -5.56 -15.78 7.36
N ILE A 111 -6.09 -14.83 8.15
CA ILE A 111 -5.28 -13.98 9.03
C ILE A 111 -4.58 -14.84 10.09
N VAL A 112 -5.28 -15.80 10.69
CA VAL A 112 -4.69 -16.70 11.69
C VAL A 112 -3.56 -17.54 11.08
N GLU A 113 -3.77 -18.10 9.89
CA GLU A 113 -2.77 -18.90 9.19
C GLU A 113 -1.54 -18.06 8.78
N GLN A 114 -1.75 -16.88 8.21
CA GLN A 114 -0.67 -15.94 7.86
C GLN A 114 0.16 -15.51 9.07
N ASN A 115 -0.43 -15.52 10.26
CA ASN A 115 0.24 -15.15 11.51
C ASN A 115 0.67 -16.36 12.35
N ALA A 116 0.51 -17.59 11.86
CA ALA A 116 0.96 -18.80 12.55
C ALA A 116 2.46 -18.77 12.96
N PRO A 117 3.38 -18.18 12.17
CA PRO A 117 4.79 -18.06 12.59
C PRO A 117 5.02 -17.19 13.82
N TYR A 118 4.10 -16.28 14.16
CA TYR A 118 4.22 -15.33 15.27
C TYR A 118 3.44 -15.79 16.52
N VAL A 119 3.03 -17.06 16.57
CA VAL A 119 2.33 -17.61 17.73
C VAL A 119 3.22 -17.53 18.96
N GLY A 120 2.69 -16.94 20.03
CA GLY A 120 3.42 -16.69 21.28
C GLY A 120 4.08 -15.32 21.37
N GLU A 121 4.19 -14.59 20.26
CA GLU A 121 4.67 -13.21 20.28
C GLU A 121 3.58 -12.24 20.73
N LYS A 122 3.98 -11.18 21.43
CA LYS A 122 3.05 -10.13 21.86
C LYS A 122 2.66 -9.29 20.65
N ALA A 123 1.53 -9.63 20.03
CA ALA A 123 0.96 -8.84 18.96
C ALA A 123 0.56 -7.44 19.46
N TRP A 124 0.77 -6.43 18.60
CA TRP A 124 0.35 -5.07 18.87
C TRP A 124 -1.18 -4.99 19.06
N ARG A 125 -1.62 -4.11 19.96
CA ARG A 125 -3.03 -3.79 20.22
C ARG A 125 -3.16 -2.26 20.28
N PRO A 126 -4.28 -1.69 19.79
CA PRO A 126 -4.51 -0.25 19.89
C PRO A 126 -4.34 0.23 21.32
N THR A 127 -3.54 1.27 21.49
CA THR A 127 -3.21 1.82 22.82
C THR A 127 -4.30 2.77 23.33
N GLY A 128 -5.23 3.16 22.46
CA GLY A 128 -6.23 4.20 22.72
C GLY A 128 -5.69 5.60 22.44
N ASN A 129 -4.39 5.73 22.12
CA ASN A 129 -3.81 6.97 21.64
C ASN A 129 -3.76 6.96 20.11
N THR A 130 -4.69 7.69 19.50
CA THR A 130 -4.83 7.77 18.04
C THR A 130 -3.57 8.25 17.33
N LYS A 131 -2.73 9.09 17.96
CA LYS A 131 -1.48 9.57 17.33
C LYS A 131 -0.46 8.45 17.18
N GLU A 132 -0.33 7.61 18.19
CA GLU A 132 0.59 6.47 18.18
C GLU A 132 0.03 5.33 17.32
N ASP A 133 -1.27 5.04 17.44
CA ASP A 133 -1.92 3.95 16.70
C ASP A 133 -1.90 4.19 15.18
N LEU A 134 -1.98 5.46 14.74
CA LEU A 134 -1.88 5.83 13.31
C LEU A 134 -0.44 6.07 12.84
N ARG A 135 0.54 6.09 13.75
CA ARG A 135 1.94 6.41 13.41
C ARG A 135 2.50 5.41 12.42
N THR A 136 2.28 4.12 12.65
CA THR A 136 2.80 3.03 11.80
C THR A 136 2.32 3.17 10.36
N GLN A 137 1.03 3.41 10.15
CA GLN A 137 0.47 3.58 8.81
C GLN A 137 1.01 4.83 8.11
N ARG A 138 1.12 5.96 8.84
CA ARG A 138 1.70 7.20 8.32
C ARG A 138 3.17 7.04 7.95
N VAL A 139 3.94 6.30 8.74
CA VAL A 139 5.35 6.02 8.47
C VAL A 139 5.50 5.19 7.19
N MET A 140 4.72 4.13 7.02
CA MET A 140 4.76 3.29 5.80
C MET A 140 4.45 4.10 4.53
N ALA A 141 3.44 4.98 4.58
CA ALA A 141 3.13 5.86 3.44
C ALA A 141 4.28 6.83 3.13
N LYS A 142 4.90 7.40 4.16
CA LYS A 142 6.06 8.30 3.99
C LYS A 142 7.28 7.58 3.43
N LEU A 143 7.57 6.36 3.89
CA LEU A 143 8.68 5.56 3.36
C LEU A 143 8.52 5.31 1.87
N LYS A 144 7.31 4.91 1.43
CA LYS A 144 7.02 4.72 0.00
C LYS A 144 7.22 6.01 -0.82
N GLN A 145 6.85 7.15 -0.26
CA GLN A 145 7.05 8.44 -0.92
C GLN A 145 8.53 8.84 -0.98
N ILE A 146 9.30 8.53 0.07
CA ILE A 146 10.75 8.76 0.09
C ILE A 146 11.43 7.94 -1.02
N GLU A 147 11.13 6.65 -1.11
CA GLU A 147 11.67 5.77 -2.17
C GLU A 147 11.35 6.28 -3.58
N GLU A 148 10.14 6.80 -3.80
CA GLU A 148 9.75 7.35 -5.10
C GLU A 148 10.51 8.65 -5.42
N LEU A 149 10.71 9.51 -4.42
CA LEU A 149 11.47 10.74 -4.57
C LEU A 149 12.95 10.48 -4.81
N GLU A 150 13.56 9.52 -4.10
CA GLU A 150 14.94 9.10 -4.30
C GLU A 150 15.17 8.64 -5.74
N LYS A 151 14.28 7.80 -6.28
CA LYS A 151 14.35 7.37 -7.69
C LYS A 151 14.31 8.54 -8.66
N LYS A 152 13.43 9.53 -8.41
CA LYS A 152 13.32 10.74 -9.25
C LYS A 152 14.56 11.63 -9.17
N VAL A 153 15.14 11.77 -7.98
CA VAL A 153 16.36 12.55 -7.76
C VAL A 153 17.52 11.91 -8.49
N LEU A 154 17.76 10.61 -8.28
CA LEU A 154 18.82 9.87 -8.95
C LEU A 154 18.71 9.94 -10.48
N ALA A 155 17.50 9.82 -11.02
CA ALA A 155 17.27 9.97 -12.46
C ALA A 155 17.66 11.37 -12.95
N LYS A 156 17.27 12.42 -12.22
CA LYS A 156 17.63 13.80 -12.56
C LYS A 156 19.12 14.06 -12.44
N GLU A 157 19.78 13.54 -11.39
CA GLU A 157 21.22 13.66 -11.20
C GLU A 157 21.99 13.01 -12.35
N ALA A 158 21.58 11.81 -12.79
CA ALA A 158 22.16 11.14 -13.95
C ALA A 158 22.01 11.99 -15.23
N THR A 159 20.82 12.55 -15.48
CA THR A 159 20.62 13.43 -16.64
C THR A 159 21.44 14.72 -16.56
N ALA A 160 21.58 15.31 -15.36
CA ALA A 160 22.35 16.52 -15.15
C ALA A 160 23.84 16.27 -15.39
N GLU A 161 24.36 15.12 -14.95
CA GLU A 161 25.76 14.75 -15.16
C GLU A 161 26.06 14.50 -16.65
N SER A 162 25.16 13.81 -17.36
CA SER A 162 25.23 13.66 -18.82
C SER A 162 25.27 15.02 -19.53
N LEU A 163 24.38 15.93 -19.17
CA LEU A 163 24.32 17.28 -19.75
C LEU A 163 25.59 18.09 -19.44
N ARG A 164 26.17 17.96 -18.24
CA ARG A 164 27.44 18.63 -17.90
C ARG A 164 28.59 18.12 -18.77
N ALA A 165 28.66 16.82 -19.03
CA ALA A 165 29.66 16.23 -19.91
C ALA A 165 29.52 16.76 -21.35
N ASP A 166 28.28 16.83 -21.86
CA ASP A 166 27.99 17.36 -23.20
C ASP A 166 28.39 18.83 -23.33
N VAL A 167 27.97 19.67 -22.37
CA VAL A 167 28.30 21.10 -22.34
C VAL A 167 29.82 21.30 -22.29
N THR A 168 30.53 20.52 -21.49
CA THR A 168 31.99 20.59 -21.39
C THR A 168 32.64 20.27 -22.73
N THR A 169 32.19 19.20 -23.40
CA THR A 169 32.67 18.79 -24.72
C THR A 169 32.42 19.87 -25.78
N ILE A 170 31.23 20.46 -25.79
CA ILE A 170 30.88 21.54 -26.73
C ILE A 170 31.74 22.78 -26.47
N ARG A 171 31.94 23.18 -25.20
CA ARG A 171 32.79 24.31 -24.85
C ARG A 171 34.24 24.10 -25.30
N GLN A 172 34.79 22.90 -25.14
CA GLN A 172 36.13 22.56 -25.63
C GLN A 172 36.22 22.68 -27.15
N LYS A 173 35.25 22.13 -27.89
CA LYS A 173 35.19 22.27 -29.36
C LYS A 173 35.10 23.72 -29.80
N ALA A 174 34.24 24.52 -29.16
CA ALA A 174 34.11 25.93 -29.46
C ALA A 174 35.42 26.70 -29.19
N SER A 175 36.10 26.41 -28.08
CA SER A 175 37.40 27.00 -27.77
C SER A 175 38.47 26.63 -28.80
N TYR A 176 38.49 25.38 -29.25
CA TYR A 176 39.42 24.93 -30.30
C TYR A 176 39.17 25.66 -31.63
N VAL A 177 37.91 25.69 -32.08
CA VAL A 177 37.53 26.39 -33.32
C VAL A 177 37.86 27.88 -33.23
N ASN A 178 37.60 28.51 -32.09
CA ASN A 178 37.93 29.92 -31.89
C ASN A 178 39.45 30.18 -31.97
N ALA A 179 40.27 29.28 -31.41
CA ALA A 179 41.72 29.37 -31.51
C ALA A 179 42.22 29.19 -32.95
N GLU A 180 41.65 28.23 -33.70
CA GLU A 180 41.93 28.03 -35.13
C GLU A 180 41.58 29.28 -35.96
N ILE A 181 40.38 29.83 -35.80
CA ILE A 181 39.95 31.05 -36.49
C ILE A 181 40.90 32.22 -36.17
N THR A 182 41.25 32.40 -34.89
CA THR A 182 42.17 33.47 -34.47
C THR A 182 43.56 33.30 -35.10
N SER A 183 44.05 32.07 -35.20
CA SER A 183 45.33 31.74 -35.86
C SER A 183 45.28 32.05 -37.36
N ILE A 184 44.20 31.68 -38.05
CA ILE A 184 43.99 31.95 -39.48
C ILE A 184 43.92 33.46 -39.72
N LEU A 185 43.13 34.19 -38.93
CA LEU A 185 43.01 35.64 -39.04
C LEU A 185 44.36 36.32 -38.86
N LYS A 186 45.14 35.93 -37.83
CA LYS A 186 46.48 36.47 -37.60
C LYS A 186 47.44 36.21 -38.76
N LYS A 187 47.40 35.02 -39.36
CA LYS A 187 48.19 34.69 -40.56
C LYS A 187 47.76 35.53 -41.76
N ALA A 188 46.45 35.71 -41.96
CA ALA A 188 45.91 36.53 -43.04
C ALA A 188 46.33 38.00 -42.89
N GLU A 189 46.24 38.57 -41.68
CA GLU A 189 46.74 39.91 -41.36
C GLU A 189 48.21 40.07 -41.74
N THR A 190 49.08 39.16 -41.25
CA THR A 190 50.52 39.22 -41.60
C THR A 190 50.77 39.12 -43.11
N THR A 191 50.00 38.30 -43.82
CA THR A 191 50.14 38.14 -45.28
C THR A 191 49.68 39.40 -46.01
N CYS A 192 48.57 40.01 -45.57
CA CYS A 192 48.09 41.27 -46.12
C CYS A 192 49.12 42.39 -45.90
N ASP A 193 49.69 42.51 -44.70
CA ASP A 193 50.72 43.49 -44.39
C ASP A 193 51.96 43.31 -45.27
N GLU A 194 52.45 42.08 -45.42
CA GLU A 194 53.58 41.76 -46.32
C GLU A 194 53.29 42.12 -47.78
N LYS A 195 52.08 41.84 -48.27
CA LYS A 195 51.67 42.17 -49.64
C LYS A 195 51.55 43.67 -49.83
N LEU A 196 51.00 44.39 -48.84
CA LEU A 196 50.83 45.84 -48.87
C LEU A 196 52.20 46.53 -48.90
N LYS A 197 53.15 46.05 -48.10
CA LYS A 197 54.54 46.51 -48.13
C LYS A 197 55.21 46.27 -49.50
N LYS A 198 55.04 45.09 -50.10
CA LYS A 198 55.55 44.81 -51.46
C LYS A 198 54.92 45.71 -52.53
N VAL A 199 53.64 46.02 -52.43
CA VAL A 199 52.96 46.95 -53.34
C VAL A 199 53.53 48.37 -53.20
N GLN A 200 53.81 48.82 -51.97
CA GLN A 200 54.47 50.12 -51.73
C GLN A 200 55.86 50.15 -52.38
N GLU A 201 56.70 49.15 -52.13
CA GLU A 201 58.05 49.03 -52.71
C GLU A 201 58.02 49.02 -54.26
N LEU A 202 57.06 48.32 -54.87
CA LEU A 202 56.86 48.31 -56.33
C LEU A 202 56.35 49.65 -56.86
N THR A 203 55.48 50.33 -56.13
CA THR A 203 54.96 51.65 -56.50
C THR A 203 56.08 52.69 -56.50
N GLU A 204 56.93 52.66 -55.48
CA GLU A 204 58.14 53.48 -55.37
C GLU A 204 59.08 53.20 -56.55
N SER A 205 59.40 51.94 -56.83
CA SER A 205 60.25 51.54 -57.96
C SER A 205 59.69 51.98 -59.33
N THR A 206 58.38 51.90 -59.53
CA THR A 206 57.72 52.32 -60.79
C THR A 206 57.69 53.84 -60.93
N SER A 207 57.62 54.59 -59.83
CA SER A 207 57.71 56.06 -59.85
C SER A 207 59.09 56.55 -60.27
N VAL A 208 60.16 55.83 -59.90
CA VAL A 208 61.54 56.11 -60.33
C VAL A 208 61.70 55.87 -61.83
N VAL A 209 61.21 54.73 -62.35
CA VAL A 209 61.28 54.42 -63.80
C VAL A 209 60.48 55.44 -64.62
N ARG A 210 59.28 55.86 -64.16
CA ARG A 210 58.53 56.93 -64.84
C ARG A 210 59.26 58.28 -64.84
N ALA A 211 59.95 58.62 -63.75
CA ALA A 211 60.76 59.84 -63.69
C ALA A 211 61.98 59.79 -64.62
N GLU A 212 62.61 58.61 -64.78
CA GLU A 212 63.70 58.39 -65.73
C GLU A 212 63.22 58.46 -67.18
N ASP A 213 62.07 57.86 -67.51
CA ASP A 213 61.47 57.92 -68.85
C ASP A 213 61.03 59.34 -69.24
N ASP A 214 60.47 60.13 -68.31
CA ASP A 214 60.11 61.53 -68.53
C ASP A 214 61.34 62.43 -68.76
N GLN A 215 62.48 62.08 -68.15
CA GLN A 215 63.74 62.79 -68.34
C GLN A 215 64.43 62.39 -69.65
N ASN A 216 64.28 61.13 -70.07
CA ASN A 216 64.79 60.63 -71.35
C ASN A 216 63.96 61.14 -72.55
N ASN A 217 62.63 61.21 -72.44
CA ASN A 217 61.76 61.81 -73.47
C ASN A 217 61.96 63.33 -73.65
N LYS A 218 62.37 64.05 -72.60
CA LYS A 218 62.80 65.46 -72.72
C LYS A 218 64.12 65.62 -73.46
N CYS A 219 64.96 64.58 -73.52
CA CYS A 219 66.28 64.63 -74.16
C CYS A 219 66.24 64.30 -75.67
N VAL A 220 65.19 63.63 -76.16
CA VAL A 220 65.02 63.27 -77.59
C VAL A 220 64.33 64.39 -78.41
N MET A 221 63.76 65.41 -77.76
CA MET A 221 63.09 66.54 -78.43
C MET A 221 63.93 67.83 -78.49
N ARG A 222 65.26 67.72 -78.56
CA ARG A 222 66.19 68.84 -78.82
C ARG A 222 67.05 68.60 -80.04
#